data_AF-A0A6J7TTW4-F1
#
_entry.id   AF-A0A6J7TTW4-F1
#
_cell.length_a   1.000
_cell.length_b   1.000
_cell.length_c   1.000
_cell.angle_alpha   90.00
_cell.angle_beta   90.00
_cell.angle_gamma   90.00
#
_symmetry.space_group_name_H-M   'P 1'
#
loop_
_entity.id
_entity.type
_entity.pdbx_description
1 polymer ?
#
loop_
_entity_poly.entity_id
_entity_poly.type
_entity_poly.pdbx_seq_one_letter_code
_entity_poly.pdbx_strand_id
1 'polypeptide(L)'
;MPPDKEADKDALLTAALGQLASDVIGLQEVDYLLDRSGKHNQTGTVASIMGARDWAFAPSLMGSPDDDWRNPNDSDDKLITNTSEVAPPAYGIGMVSKIPVQAWHRLDLKGSPVGVLMAFPVDGKLKRFYVRDHPRSALAAKLDNGWLIVNTHLSFVPGFSLAQLIKIKRWANTLGVSDKSKILIMGDLNIPFAIFARGFKWKSLATMRTFPSWYPKVQIDYFLSQNLTAKDVHHIEYPHSGMSDHVPLVIEVES
;
A
#
# COMPACT_ATOMS: atom_id res chain seq x y z
N MET A 1 7.43 13.72 13.77
CA MET A 1 8.73 14.25 13.28
C MET A 1 8.82 13.93 11.80
N PRO A 2 9.33 14.83 10.93
CA PRO A 2 9.58 14.49 9.53
C PRO A 2 10.59 13.34 9.43
N PRO A 3 10.62 12.59 8.33
CA PRO A 3 11.62 11.54 8.18
C PRO A 3 13.05 12.07 8.25
N ASP A 4 13.87 11.46 9.10
CA ASP A 4 15.29 11.81 9.26
C ASP A 4 16.12 11.09 8.19
N LYS A 5 16.92 11.86 7.46
CA LYS A 5 17.77 11.34 6.39
C LYS A 5 19.00 10.61 6.91
N GLU A 6 19.45 10.94 8.12
CA GLU A 6 20.67 10.39 8.73
C GLU A 6 20.39 9.21 9.67
N ALA A 7 19.12 8.88 9.91
CA ALA A 7 18.77 7.77 10.78
C ALA A 7 19.08 6.40 10.13
N ASP A 8 19.46 5.44 10.97
CA ASP A 8 19.59 4.04 10.57
C ASP A 8 18.21 3.47 10.21
N LYS A 9 17.93 3.45 8.91
CA LYS A 9 16.62 3.05 8.36
C LYS A 9 16.31 1.59 8.65
N ASP A 10 17.30 0.71 8.65
CA ASP A 10 17.10 -0.71 8.88
C ASP A 10 16.79 -1.00 10.35
N ALA A 11 17.48 -0.32 11.26
CA ALA A 11 17.19 -0.38 12.69
C ALA A 11 15.78 0.18 13.01
N LEU A 12 15.43 1.33 12.43
CA LEU A 12 14.09 1.91 12.58
C LEU A 12 13.00 1.00 12.01
N LEU A 13 13.25 0.38 10.86
CA LEU A 13 12.30 -0.54 10.22
C LEU A 13 12.11 -1.78 11.07
N THR A 14 13.19 -2.35 11.58
CA THR A 14 13.15 -3.52 12.47
C THR A 14 12.39 -3.22 13.75
N ALA A 15 12.69 -2.09 14.41
CA ALA A 15 11.98 -1.67 15.60
C ALA A 15 10.48 -1.46 15.33
N ALA A 16 10.14 -0.85 14.19
CA ALA A 16 8.76 -0.59 13.83
C ALA A 16 7.97 -1.87 13.55
N LEU A 17 8.53 -2.78 12.75
CA LEU A 17 7.89 -4.06 12.44
C LEU A 17 7.73 -4.93 13.70
N GLY A 18 8.72 -4.91 14.60
CA GLY A 18 8.63 -5.61 15.89
C GLY A 18 7.49 -5.10 16.78
N GLN A 19 7.24 -3.78 16.78
CA GLN A 19 6.15 -3.17 17.54
C GLN A 19 4.77 -3.33 16.87
N LEU A 20 4.71 -3.29 15.53
CA LEU A 20 3.46 -3.50 14.78
C LEU A 20 2.89 -4.91 15.00
N ALA A 21 3.78 -5.90 15.14
CA ALA A 21 3.47 -7.30 15.44
C ALA A 21 2.38 -7.94 14.55
N SER A 22 2.13 -7.40 13.35
CA SER A 22 1.00 -7.78 12.50
C SER A 22 1.18 -9.14 11.83
N ASP A 23 0.07 -9.80 11.52
CA ASP A 23 0.05 -11.04 10.73
C ASP A 23 0.20 -10.79 9.24
N VAL A 24 -0.34 -9.67 8.76
CA VAL A 24 -0.29 -9.25 7.36
C VAL A 24 0.04 -7.76 7.30
N ILE A 25 0.98 -7.39 6.43
CA ILE A 25 1.33 -5.98 6.17
C ILE A 25 1.18 -5.69 4.67
N GLY A 26 0.47 -4.61 4.36
CA GLY A 26 0.45 -3.99 3.04
C GLY A 26 1.45 -2.86 2.97
N LEU A 27 2.26 -2.83 1.91
CA LEU A 27 3.28 -1.82 1.68
C LEU A 27 2.96 -1.04 0.42
N GLN A 28 3.10 0.28 0.47
CA GLN A 28 3.02 1.18 -0.69
C GLN A 28 4.38 1.84 -0.90
N GLU A 29 4.61 2.37 -2.11
CA GLU A 29 5.85 3.04 -2.49
C GLU A 29 7.11 2.19 -2.30
N VAL A 30 7.03 0.93 -2.72
CA VAL A 30 8.06 -0.06 -2.48
C VAL A 30 9.00 -0.16 -3.67
N ASP A 31 10.30 -0.13 -3.38
CA ASP A 31 11.35 -0.43 -4.34
C ASP A 31 11.72 -1.91 -4.34
N TYR A 32 11.95 -2.42 -5.53
CA TYR A 32 12.56 -3.72 -5.77
C TYR A 32 13.85 -3.51 -6.54
N LEU A 33 15.00 -3.71 -5.88
CA LEU A 33 16.34 -3.66 -6.45
C LEU A 33 16.72 -2.34 -7.17
N LEU A 34 16.07 -1.22 -6.82
CA LEU A 34 16.41 0.10 -7.37
C LEU A 34 17.66 0.68 -6.69
N ASP A 35 18.46 1.44 -7.46
CA ASP A 35 19.70 2.06 -6.97
C ASP A 35 19.45 3.03 -5.79
N ARG A 36 18.37 3.81 -5.87
CA ARG A 36 18.01 4.82 -4.85
C ARG A 36 17.73 4.22 -3.46
N SER A 37 17.42 2.93 -3.41
CA SER A 37 17.16 2.17 -2.19
C SER A 37 18.24 1.12 -1.93
N GLY A 38 19.45 1.31 -2.46
CA GLY A 38 20.58 0.41 -2.18
C GLY A 38 20.44 -0.97 -2.81
N LYS A 39 19.60 -1.12 -3.84
CA LYS A 39 19.29 -2.38 -4.51
C LYS A 39 18.70 -3.44 -3.58
N HIS A 40 17.89 -3.04 -2.61
CA HIS A 40 17.19 -3.98 -1.73
C HIS A 40 15.85 -4.44 -2.31
N ASN A 41 15.48 -5.70 -2.05
CA ASN A 41 14.09 -6.15 -2.16
C ASN A 41 13.36 -5.79 -0.87
N GLN A 42 12.76 -4.59 -0.81
CA GLN A 42 12.17 -4.08 0.42
C GLN A 42 11.02 -4.95 0.93
N THR A 43 10.18 -5.51 0.04
CA THR A 43 9.10 -6.43 0.45
C THR A 43 9.68 -7.71 1.08
N GLY A 44 10.71 -8.29 0.47
CA GLY A 44 11.41 -9.46 1.01
C GLY A 44 12.12 -9.18 2.33
N THR A 45 12.73 -8.00 2.49
CA THR A 45 13.35 -7.57 3.76
C THR A 45 12.32 -7.49 4.87
N VAL A 46 11.16 -6.86 4.63
CA VAL A 46 10.05 -6.80 5.59
C VAL A 46 9.58 -8.21 5.95
N ALA A 47 9.43 -9.10 4.96
CA ALA A 47 9.07 -10.49 5.19
C ALA A 47 10.07 -11.24 6.07
N SER A 48 11.37 -11.04 5.84
CA SER A 48 12.43 -11.63 6.65
C SER A 48 12.37 -11.14 8.10
N ILE A 49 12.21 -9.83 8.33
CA ILE A 49 12.14 -9.25 9.68
C ILE A 49 10.90 -9.77 10.42
N MET A 50 9.77 -9.86 9.74
CA MET A 50 8.52 -10.36 10.31
C MET A 50 8.53 -11.87 10.60
N GLY A 51 9.49 -12.63 10.05
CA GLY A 51 9.40 -14.08 10.00
C GLY A 51 8.18 -14.57 9.22
N ALA A 52 7.82 -13.83 8.16
CA ALA A 52 6.64 -14.12 7.35
C ALA A 52 6.85 -15.33 6.44
N ARG A 53 5.76 -16.03 6.14
CA ARG A 53 5.77 -17.22 5.31
C ARG A 53 5.80 -16.88 3.83
N ASP A 54 4.90 -15.97 3.43
CA ASP A 54 4.65 -15.63 2.04
C ASP A 54 4.71 -14.12 1.86
N TRP A 55 5.24 -13.69 0.72
CA TRP A 55 5.19 -12.29 0.30
C TRP A 55 5.05 -12.19 -1.21
N ALA A 56 4.47 -11.08 -1.66
CA ALA A 56 4.38 -10.73 -3.06
C ALA A 56 4.60 -9.23 -3.27
N PHE A 57 5.25 -8.91 -4.38
CA PHE A 57 5.49 -7.57 -4.89
C PHE A 57 4.85 -7.42 -6.28
N ALA A 58 4.13 -6.33 -6.48
CA ALA A 58 3.44 -6.00 -7.72
C ALA A 58 4.03 -4.72 -8.34
N PRO A 59 4.97 -4.84 -9.29
CA PRO A 59 5.61 -3.68 -9.92
C PRO A 59 4.62 -2.89 -10.75
N SER A 60 4.44 -1.61 -10.46
CA SER A 60 3.59 -0.72 -11.27
C SER A 60 4.42 0.02 -12.32
N LEU A 61 5.72 0.20 -12.06
CA LEU A 61 6.71 0.80 -12.95
C LEU A 61 7.95 -0.10 -13.01
N MET A 62 8.55 -0.22 -14.19
CA MET A 62 9.89 -0.76 -14.36
C MET A 62 10.86 0.43 -14.39
N GLY A 63 11.76 0.51 -13.41
CA GLY A 63 12.57 1.70 -13.14
C GLY A 63 12.08 2.55 -11.96
N SER A 64 12.77 3.66 -11.72
CA SER A 64 12.57 4.58 -10.60
C SER A 64 11.50 5.63 -10.94
N PRO A 65 10.51 5.91 -10.06
CA PRO A 65 9.53 6.96 -10.30
C PRO A 65 10.12 8.38 -10.31
N ASP A 66 11.32 8.56 -9.76
CA ASP A 66 12.04 9.85 -9.75
C ASP A 66 12.90 10.06 -11.00
N ASP A 67 13.13 9.00 -11.78
CA ASP A 67 14.00 8.99 -12.95
C ASP A 67 13.26 8.42 -14.18
N ASP A 68 13.99 7.70 -15.04
CA ASP A 68 13.42 6.98 -16.17
C ASP A 68 12.69 5.71 -15.72
N TRP A 69 11.44 5.60 -16.18
CA TRP A 69 10.62 4.42 -15.99
C TRP A 69 9.77 4.11 -17.21
N ARG A 70 9.31 2.86 -17.30
CA ARG A 70 8.33 2.41 -18.29
C ARG A 70 7.23 1.57 -17.65
N ASN A 71 6.12 1.44 -18.36
CA ASN A 71 5.07 0.49 -17.96
C ASN A 71 5.60 -0.95 -18.04
N PRO A 72 5.19 -1.84 -17.12
CA PRO A 72 5.35 -3.28 -17.29
C PRO A 72 4.65 -3.74 -18.57
N ASN A 73 5.33 -4.59 -19.34
CA ASN A 73 4.82 -5.23 -20.55
C ASN A 73 4.70 -6.75 -20.34
N ASP A 74 4.34 -7.51 -21.37
CA ASP A 74 4.05 -8.94 -21.23
C ASP A 74 5.28 -9.82 -21.00
N SER A 75 6.50 -9.30 -21.22
CA SER A 75 7.75 -9.99 -20.86
C SER A 75 8.20 -9.73 -19.42
N ASP A 76 7.55 -8.83 -18.68
CA ASP A 76 7.93 -8.52 -17.30
C ASP A 76 7.12 -9.35 -16.31
N ASP A 77 7.76 -9.75 -15.21
CA ASP A 77 7.07 -10.35 -14.07
C ASP A 77 6.23 -9.30 -13.35
N LYS A 78 4.92 -9.37 -13.56
CA LYS A 78 3.95 -8.49 -12.91
C LYS A 78 3.59 -8.95 -11.50
N LEU A 79 4.10 -10.09 -11.04
CA LEU A 79 3.87 -10.61 -9.70
C LEU A 79 5.09 -11.40 -9.25
N ILE A 80 5.88 -10.77 -8.38
CA ILE A 80 7.14 -11.32 -7.88
C ILE A 80 6.90 -11.82 -6.47
N THR A 81 7.20 -13.08 -6.19
CA THR A 81 6.94 -13.73 -4.89
C THR A 81 8.23 -14.29 -4.28
N ASN A 82 8.13 -14.84 -3.08
CA ASN A 82 9.19 -15.63 -2.44
C ASN A 82 9.68 -16.84 -3.24
N THR A 83 8.96 -17.25 -4.29
CA THR A 83 9.33 -18.37 -5.17
C THR A 83 9.73 -17.95 -6.59
N SER A 84 9.64 -16.66 -6.91
CA SER A 84 10.00 -16.13 -8.22
C SER A 84 11.51 -16.04 -8.39
N GLU A 85 11.97 -16.11 -9.64
CA GLU A 85 13.33 -15.70 -9.99
C GLU A 85 13.52 -14.19 -9.74
N VAL A 86 14.77 -13.76 -9.68
CA VAL A 86 15.10 -12.34 -9.48
C VAL A 86 14.62 -11.54 -10.70
N ALA A 87 13.77 -10.56 -10.46
CA ALA A 87 13.22 -9.70 -11.49
C ALA A 87 14.05 -8.41 -11.69
N PRO A 88 13.83 -7.67 -12.79
CA PRO A 88 14.47 -6.37 -12.99
C PRO A 88 14.06 -5.32 -11.95
N PRO A 89 14.86 -4.26 -11.75
CA PRO A 89 14.53 -3.17 -10.84
C PRO A 89 13.20 -2.49 -11.14
N ALA A 90 12.37 -2.28 -10.12
CA ALA A 90 11.00 -1.81 -10.28
C ALA A 90 10.46 -1.13 -9.03
N TYR A 91 9.34 -0.41 -9.21
CA TYR A 91 8.62 0.30 -8.16
C TYR A 91 7.14 -0.10 -8.12
N GLY A 92 6.57 -0.25 -6.93
CA GLY A 92 5.19 -0.69 -6.80
C GLY A 92 4.68 -0.85 -5.37
N ILE A 93 3.87 -1.89 -5.16
CA ILE A 93 3.28 -2.22 -3.86
C ILE A 93 3.67 -3.64 -3.46
N GLY A 94 3.75 -3.89 -2.15
CA GLY A 94 4.07 -5.19 -1.58
C GLY A 94 3.00 -5.68 -0.61
N MET A 95 2.95 -6.97 -0.36
CA MET A 95 2.20 -7.54 0.76
C MET A 95 2.99 -8.70 1.36
N VAL A 96 3.00 -8.77 2.68
CA VAL A 96 3.74 -9.74 3.47
C VAL A 96 2.76 -10.42 4.43
N SER A 97 2.81 -11.74 4.55
CA SER A 97 1.87 -12.52 5.36
C SER A 97 2.55 -13.65 6.13
N LYS A 98 2.29 -13.72 7.43
CA LYS A 98 2.59 -14.89 8.28
C LYS A 98 1.58 -16.02 8.03
N ILE A 99 0.35 -15.67 7.67
CA ILE A 99 -0.71 -16.61 7.32
C ILE A 99 -0.42 -17.15 5.90
N PRO A 100 -0.49 -18.47 5.66
CA PRO A 100 -0.24 -19.02 4.33
C PRO A 100 -1.15 -18.40 3.27
N VAL A 101 -0.58 -18.05 2.13
CA VAL A 101 -1.31 -17.48 0.99
C VAL A 101 -1.58 -18.56 -0.05
N GLN A 102 -2.86 -18.86 -0.26
CA GLN A 102 -3.30 -19.87 -1.24
C GLN A 102 -3.15 -19.37 -2.68
N ALA A 103 -3.41 -18.08 -2.90
CA ALA A 103 -3.29 -17.45 -4.21
C ALA A 103 -3.06 -15.95 -4.11
N TRP A 104 -2.17 -15.47 -4.97
CA TRP A 104 -1.94 -14.07 -5.22
C TRP A 104 -2.67 -13.65 -6.50
N HIS A 105 -3.31 -12.50 -6.49
CA HIS A 105 -3.95 -11.92 -7.68
C HIS A 105 -3.53 -10.47 -7.85
N ARG A 106 -3.43 -10.04 -9.11
CA ARG A 106 -3.10 -8.65 -9.44
C ARG A 106 -4.15 -8.05 -10.35
N LEU A 107 -4.41 -6.77 -10.15
CA LEU A 107 -5.18 -5.93 -11.06
C LEU A 107 -4.35 -4.72 -11.50
N ASP A 108 -4.18 -4.56 -12.81
CA ASP A 108 -3.56 -3.36 -13.37
C ASP A 108 -4.54 -2.18 -13.39
N LEU A 109 -4.03 -1.02 -12.96
CA LEU A 109 -4.77 0.24 -12.87
C LEU A 109 -4.03 1.30 -13.69
N LYS A 110 -4.70 1.85 -14.70
CA LYS A 110 -4.14 2.94 -15.49
C LYS A 110 -4.04 4.20 -14.61
N GLY A 111 -2.92 4.93 -14.75
CA GLY A 111 -2.78 6.28 -14.20
C GLY A 111 -3.65 7.27 -14.96
N SER A 112 -3.85 8.45 -14.36
CA SER A 112 -4.50 9.58 -15.02
C SER A 112 -3.66 10.06 -16.22
N PRO A 113 -4.28 10.42 -17.36
CA PRO A 113 -3.58 11.04 -18.48
C PRO A 113 -3.10 12.47 -18.17
N VAL A 114 -3.56 13.05 -17.05
CA VAL A 114 -3.15 14.37 -16.55
C VAL A 114 -2.59 14.26 -15.15
N GLY A 115 -1.59 15.09 -14.83
CA GLY A 115 -1.07 15.28 -13.48
C GLY A 115 -1.80 16.38 -12.70
N VAL A 116 -1.27 16.70 -11.52
CA VAL A 116 -1.74 17.83 -10.69
C VAL A 116 -0.56 18.71 -10.27
N LEU A 117 -0.86 19.96 -9.93
CA LEU A 117 0.13 20.90 -9.40
C LEU A 117 0.22 20.72 -7.88
N MET A 118 1.27 20.06 -7.40
CA MET A 118 1.51 19.83 -5.98
C MET A 118 2.50 20.84 -5.41
N ALA A 119 2.31 21.21 -4.14
CA ALA A 119 3.14 22.20 -3.47
C ALA A 119 3.99 21.51 -2.40
N PHE A 120 5.31 21.59 -2.56
CA PHE A 120 6.28 20.97 -1.66
C PHE A 120 7.15 22.04 -0.98
N PRO A 121 7.52 21.86 0.31
CA PRO A 121 8.50 22.70 0.96
C PRO A 121 9.89 22.38 0.40
N VAL A 122 10.53 23.35 -0.24
CA VAL A 122 11.89 23.26 -0.78
C VAL A 122 12.67 24.45 -0.26
N ASP A 123 13.72 24.19 0.53
CA ASP A 123 14.57 25.22 1.17
C ASP A 123 13.75 26.23 2.01
N GLY A 124 12.75 25.73 2.75
CA GLY A 124 11.86 26.55 3.57
C GLY A 124 10.82 27.37 2.80
N LYS A 125 10.76 27.25 1.46
CA LYS A 125 9.77 27.92 0.61
C LYS A 125 8.82 26.92 -0.03
N LEU A 126 7.54 27.28 -0.12
CA LEU A 126 6.55 26.45 -0.81
C LEU A 126 6.71 26.61 -2.33
N LYS A 127 7.22 25.58 -3.01
CA LYS A 127 7.36 25.53 -4.47
C LYS A 127 6.30 24.61 -5.07
N ARG A 128 5.76 24.99 -6.23
CA ARG A 128 4.74 24.21 -6.93
C ARG A 128 5.36 23.45 -8.10
N PHE A 129 5.09 22.16 -8.19
CA PHE A 129 5.60 21.26 -9.23
C PHE A 129 4.44 20.54 -9.90
N TYR A 130 4.48 20.46 -11.22
CA TYR A 130 3.52 19.65 -11.96
C TYR A 130 3.96 18.20 -11.88
N VAL A 131 3.17 17.38 -11.20
CA VAL A 131 3.48 15.97 -10.96
C VAL A 131 2.56 15.12 -11.84
N ARG A 132 3.17 14.39 -12.77
CA ARG A 132 2.46 13.44 -13.63
C ARG A 132 2.07 12.22 -12.80
N ASP A 133 0.86 11.72 -13.04
CA ASP A 133 0.46 10.45 -12.46
C ASP A 133 1.07 9.29 -13.24
N HIS A 134 1.15 8.15 -12.59
CA HIS A 134 1.71 6.93 -13.15
C HIS A 134 0.76 5.74 -12.91
N PRO A 135 0.90 4.63 -13.66
CA PRO A 135 0.12 3.43 -13.42
C PRO A 135 0.25 2.93 -11.99
N ARG A 136 -0.82 2.27 -11.54
CA ARG A 136 -0.94 1.67 -10.22
C ARG A 136 -1.28 0.19 -10.36
N SER A 137 -1.26 -0.53 -9.27
CA SER A 137 -1.74 -1.90 -9.19
C SER A 137 -2.54 -2.11 -7.90
N ALA A 138 -3.38 -3.12 -7.90
CA ALA A 138 -3.92 -3.71 -6.67
C ALA A 138 -3.44 -5.16 -6.58
N LEU A 139 -3.01 -5.55 -5.38
CA LEU A 139 -2.47 -6.87 -5.06
C LEU A 139 -3.40 -7.53 -4.04
N ALA A 140 -3.94 -8.70 -4.37
CA ALA A 140 -4.82 -9.44 -3.49
C ALA A 140 -4.21 -10.76 -3.04
N ALA A 141 -4.35 -11.07 -1.75
CA ALA A 141 -3.97 -12.35 -1.15
C ALA A 141 -5.23 -13.10 -0.71
N LYS A 142 -5.41 -14.33 -1.20
CA LYS A 142 -6.35 -15.29 -0.62
C LYS A 142 -5.63 -16.08 0.45
N LEU A 143 -5.93 -15.78 1.71
CA LEU A 143 -5.30 -16.40 2.88
C LEU A 143 -5.98 -17.72 3.23
N ASP A 144 -5.22 -18.63 3.82
CA ASP A 144 -5.69 -19.98 4.19
C ASP A 144 -6.84 -19.97 5.23
N ASN A 145 -6.90 -18.92 6.06
CA ASN A 145 -7.98 -18.71 7.04
C ASN A 145 -9.27 -18.08 6.42
N GLY A 146 -9.33 -17.99 5.09
CA GLY A 146 -10.49 -17.55 4.32
C GLY A 146 -10.56 -16.04 4.05
N TRP A 147 -9.59 -15.26 4.52
CA TRP A 147 -9.53 -13.82 4.23
C TRP A 147 -9.06 -13.53 2.79
N LEU A 148 -9.69 -12.55 2.16
CA LEU A 148 -9.20 -11.90 0.96
C LEU A 148 -8.80 -10.47 1.31
N ILE A 149 -7.49 -10.22 1.31
CA ILE A 149 -6.94 -8.89 1.59
C ILE A 149 -6.43 -8.31 0.27
N VAL A 150 -6.86 -7.08 -0.04
CA VAL A 150 -6.44 -6.34 -1.23
C VAL A 150 -5.65 -5.11 -0.81
N ASN A 151 -4.35 -5.07 -1.12
CA ASN A 151 -3.51 -3.88 -0.96
C ASN A 151 -3.49 -3.04 -2.26
N THR A 152 -3.48 -1.72 -2.14
CA THR A 152 -3.36 -0.82 -3.29
C THR A 152 -2.73 0.52 -2.90
N HIS A 153 -2.19 1.23 -3.90
CA HIS A 153 -1.87 2.66 -3.81
C HIS A 153 -2.53 3.36 -5.01
N LEU A 154 -3.51 4.23 -4.76
CA LEU A 154 -4.30 4.87 -5.82
C LEU A 154 -3.70 6.19 -6.31
N SER A 155 -4.16 6.62 -7.49
CA SER A 155 -3.81 7.91 -8.09
C SER A 155 -4.09 9.08 -7.13
N PHE A 156 -3.15 10.03 -7.03
CA PHE A 156 -3.39 11.29 -6.32
C PHE A 156 -4.31 12.25 -7.10
N VAL A 157 -4.67 11.94 -8.34
CA VAL A 157 -5.51 12.81 -9.18
C VAL A 157 -6.98 12.66 -8.76
N PRO A 158 -7.65 13.74 -8.34
CA PRO A 158 -9.03 13.69 -7.89
C PRO A 158 -9.96 13.06 -8.94
N GLY A 159 -10.83 12.15 -8.51
CA GLY A 159 -11.75 11.40 -9.37
C GLY A 159 -11.15 10.14 -9.99
N PHE A 160 -9.86 10.13 -10.33
CA PHE A 160 -9.18 8.93 -10.83
C PHE A 160 -8.97 7.89 -9.73
N SER A 161 -8.57 8.30 -8.52
CA SER A 161 -8.56 7.38 -7.35
C SER A 161 -9.92 6.74 -7.12
N LEU A 162 -11.00 7.51 -7.20
CA LEU A 162 -12.34 6.96 -7.01
C LEU A 162 -12.72 5.94 -8.10
N ALA A 163 -12.41 6.24 -9.36
CA ALA A 163 -12.65 5.31 -10.47
C ALA A 163 -11.85 4.00 -10.30
N GLN A 164 -10.58 4.11 -9.90
CA GLN A 164 -9.73 2.96 -9.58
C GLN A 164 -10.30 2.16 -8.40
N LEU A 165 -10.72 2.81 -7.32
CA LEU A 165 -11.31 2.15 -6.16
C LEU A 165 -12.61 1.40 -6.51
N ILE A 166 -13.47 1.98 -7.35
CA ILE A 166 -14.68 1.29 -7.85
C ILE A 166 -14.30 0.03 -8.62
N LYS A 167 -13.27 0.08 -9.46
CA LYS A 167 -12.76 -1.07 -10.21
C LYS A 167 -12.26 -2.16 -9.25
N ILE A 168 -11.51 -1.80 -8.21
CA ILE A 168 -11.01 -2.74 -7.19
C ILE A 168 -12.16 -3.39 -6.43
N LYS A 169 -13.15 -2.61 -5.96
CA LYS A 169 -14.31 -3.14 -5.22
C LYS A 169 -15.10 -4.18 -6.03
N ARG A 170 -15.24 -3.93 -7.34
CA ARG A 170 -15.88 -4.89 -8.27
C ARG A 170 -15.00 -6.12 -8.46
N TRP A 171 -13.71 -5.93 -8.71
CA TRP A 171 -12.76 -7.00 -8.92
C TRP A 171 -12.62 -7.93 -7.70
N ALA A 172 -12.54 -7.40 -6.48
CA ALA A 172 -12.47 -8.20 -5.25
C ALA A 172 -13.65 -9.18 -5.12
N ASN A 173 -14.85 -8.76 -5.55
CA ASN A 173 -16.05 -9.61 -5.56
C ASN A 173 -16.00 -10.74 -6.62
N THR A 174 -15.03 -10.74 -7.53
CA THR A 174 -14.84 -11.78 -8.57
C THR A 174 -13.81 -12.84 -8.20
N LEU A 175 -13.05 -12.66 -7.11
CA LEU A 175 -11.92 -13.54 -6.73
C LEU A 175 -12.33 -14.84 -6.02
N GLY A 176 -13.63 -15.19 -6.04
CA GLY A 176 -14.13 -16.48 -5.58
C GLY A 176 -13.84 -16.77 -4.10
N VAL A 177 -14.15 -15.82 -3.21
CA VAL A 177 -14.16 -16.06 -1.76
C VAL A 177 -15.46 -16.74 -1.34
N SER A 178 -15.35 -17.72 -0.42
CA SER A 178 -16.51 -18.43 0.14
C SER A 178 -17.33 -17.51 1.04
N ASP A 179 -16.65 -16.75 1.91
CA ASP A 179 -17.27 -15.78 2.79
C ASP A 179 -16.94 -14.35 2.36
N LYS A 180 -17.96 -13.66 1.80
CA LYS A 180 -17.81 -12.25 1.37
C LYS A 180 -17.61 -11.28 2.53
N SER A 181 -17.89 -11.68 3.77
CA SER A 181 -17.64 -10.84 4.94
C SER A 181 -16.14 -10.66 5.21
N LYS A 182 -15.32 -11.60 4.72
CA LYS A 182 -13.85 -11.61 4.86
C LYS A 182 -13.11 -10.96 3.70
N ILE A 183 -13.73 -9.98 3.03
CA ILE A 183 -13.07 -9.15 2.03
C ILE A 183 -12.64 -7.83 2.69
N LEU A 184 -11.34 -7.56 2.65
CA LEU A 184 -10.71 -6.34 3.16
C LEU A 184 -9.95 -5.65 2.03
N ILE A 185 -10.18 -4.35 1.84
CA ILE A 185 -9.35 -3.49 0.98
C ILE A 185 -8.54 -2.57 1.88
N MET A 186 -7.24 -2.46 1.65
CA MET A 186 -6.33 -1.62 2.42
C MET A 186 -5.34 -0.84 1.55
N GLY A 187 -4.76 0.21 2.13
CA GLY A 187 -3.65 0.98 1.58
C GLY A 187 -3.96 2.47 1.41
N ASP A 188 -3.06 3.17 0.73
CA ASP A 188 -3.22 4.58 0.40
C ASP A 188 -4.22 4.74 -0.76
N LEU A 189 -5.41 5.23 -0.43
CA LEU A 189 -6.47 5.44 -1.42
C LEU A 189 -6.42 6.84 -2.04
N ASN A 190 -5.59 7.76 -1.54
CA ASN A 190 -5.50 9.14 -2.00
C ASN A 190 -6.89 9.84 -2.07
N ILE A 191 -7.78 9.49 -1.13
CA ILE A 191 -9.14 10.05 -1.03
C ILE A 191 -9.29 10.70 0.36
N PRO A 192 -9.21 12.03 0.48
CA PRO A 192 -9.18 12.71 1.78
C PRO A 192 -10.54 12.71 2.52
N PHE A 193 -11.64 12.46 1.80
CA PHE A 193 -12.98 12.41 2.39
C PHE A 193 -13.49 10.97 2.43
N ALA A 194 -13.51 10.39 3.63
CA ALA A 194 -13.94 9.01 3.88
C ALA A 194 -15.30 8.65 3.27
N ILE A 195 -16.21 9.62 3.11
CA ILE A 195 -17.52 9.42 2.47
C ILE A 195 -17.40 8.94 1.02
N PHE A 196 -16.39 9.41 0.27
CA PHE A 196 -16.14 8.96 -1.10
C PHE A 196 -15.42 7.61 -1.12
N ALA A 197 -14.47 7.39 -0.20
CA ALA A 197 -13.77 6.12 -0.08
C ALA A 197 -14.73 4.97 0.25
N ARG A 198 -15.67 5.18 1.18
CA ARG A 198 -16.66 4.16 1.58
C ARG A 198 -17.74 3.93 0.51
N GLY A 199 -18.25 5.00 -0.12
CA GLY A 199 -19.43 4.90 -0.99
C GLY A 199 -20.66 4.36 -0.25
N PHE A 200 -21.53 3.59 -0.91
CA PHE A 200 -22.77 3.10 -0.29
C PHE A 200 -22.65 1.75 0.43
N LYS A 201 -21.78 0.85 -0.05
CA LYS A 201 -21.74 -0.57 0.39
C LYS A 201 -20.52 -0.94 1.23
N TRP A 202 -19.56 -0.04 1.38
CA TRP A 202 -18.35 -0.27 2.16
C TRP A 202 -18.31 0.68 3.33
N LYS A 203 -17.55 0.31 4.36
CA LYS A 203 -17.35 1.05 5.60
C LYS A 203 -15.85 1.20 5.84
N SER A 204 -15.44 2.34 6.39
CA SER A 204 -14.08 2.51 6.90
C SER A 204 -13.99 1.84 8.26
N LEU A 205 -12.96 1.01 8.48
CA LEU A 205 -12.75 0.30 9.74
C LEU A 205 -11.95 1.13 10.75
N ALA A 206 -11.25 2.16 10.28
CA ALA A 206 -10.52 3.09 11.13
C ALA A 206 -10.81 4.54 10.74
N THR A 207 -10.67 5.44 11.70
CA THR A 207 -10.75 6.89 11.50
C THR A 207 -9.51 7.52 12.14
N MET A 208 -8.52 7.84 11.33
CA MET A 208 -7.24 8.40 11.77
C MET A 208 -6.66 9.27 10.66
N ARG A 209 -6.16 10.46 11.02
CA ARG A 209 -5.38 11.26 10.06
C ARG A 209 -4.02 10.60 9.90
N THR A 210 -3.66 10.30 8.65
CA THR A 210 -2.47 9.52 8.31
C THR A 210 -1.41 10.35 7.60
N PHE A 211 -1.76 11.53 7.06
CA PHE A 211 -0.84 12.37 6.30
C PHE A 211 -0.93 13.87 6.64
N PRO A 212 0.20 14.61 6.67
CA PRO A 212 1.57 14.08 6.75
C PRO A 212 1.90 13.60 8.17
N SER A 213 2.83 12.67 8.32
CA SER A 213 3.11 11.94 9.57
C SER A 213 3.57 12.84 10.73
N TRP A 214 4.22 13.97 10.45
CA TRP A 214 4.69 14.91 11.47
C TRP A 214 3.64 15.89 11.98
N TYR A 215 2.55 16.06 11.24
CA TYR A 215 1.39 16.85 11.67
C TYR A 215 0.15 16.37 10.90
N PRO A 216 -0.42 15.20 11.29
CA PRO A 216 -1.45 14.55 10.50
C PRO A 216 -2.69 15.42 10.38
N LYS A 217 -3.10 15.71 9.14
CA LYS A 217 -4.22 16.60 8.79
C LYS A 217 -5.34 15.87 8.07
N VAL A 218 -5.00 14.91 7.22
CA VAL A 218 -5.93 14.21 6.34
C VAL A 218 -5.78 12.71 6.51
N GLN A 219 -6.88 11.99 6.28
CA GLN A 219 -6.87 10.53 6.17
C GLN A 219 -6.90 10.18 4.69
N ILE A 220 -5.87 9.50 4.23
CA ILE A 220 -5.80 8.98 2.85
C ILE A 220 -5.55 7.48 2.83
N ASP A 221 -5.11 6.90 3.94
CA ASP A 221 -4.98 5.47 4.16
C ASP A 221 -6.24 4.91 4.82
N TYR A 222 -6.68 3.74 4.34
CA TYR A 222 -7.93 3.15 4.77
C TYR A 222 -7.84 1.64 4.90
N PHE A 223 -8.66 1.10 5.80
CA PHE A 223 -9.20 -0.25 5.73
C PHE A 223 -10.68 -0.18 5.40
N LEU A 224 -11.11 -0.88 4.35
CA LEU A 224 -12.50 -0.93 3.92
C LEU A 224 -13.02 -2.37 3.96
N SER A 225 -14.20 -2.56 4.55
CA SER A 225 -14.97 -3.81 4.48
C SER A 225 -16.43 -3.53 4.14
N GLN A 226 -17.13 -4.53 3.60
CA GLN A 226 -18.58 -4.48 3.40
C GLN A 226 -19.36 -4.86 4.66
N ASN A 227 -18.79 -5.74 5.48
CA ASN A 227 -19.50 -6.36 6.59
C ASN A 227 -19.03 -5.78 7.92
N LEU A 228 -17.73 -5.73 8.16
CA LEU A 228 -17.16 -5.16 9.38
C LEU A 228 -17.36 -3.65 9.47
N THR A 229 -17.43 -3.16 10.69
CA THR A 229 -17.49 -1.76 11.08
C THR A 229 -16.32 -1.41 11.98
N ALA A 230 -16.12 -0.13 12.26
CA ALA A 230 -15.11 0.32 13.22
C ALA A 230 -15.34 -0.18 14.66
N LYS A 231 -16.51 -0.76 14.98
CA LYS A 231 -16.77 -1.38 16.29
C LYS A 231 -16.34 -2.84 16.36
N ASP A 232 -16.12 -3.46 15.21
CA ASP A 232 -15.78 -4.89 15.10
C ASP A 232 -14.26 -5.09 15.02
N VAL A 233 -13.48 -4.01 15.16
CA VAL A 233 -12.02 -4.04 15.08
C VAL A 233 -11.43 -3.20 16.20
N HIS A 234 -10.26 -3.59 16.68
CA HIS A 234 -9.46 -2.78 17.59
C HIS A 234 -8.41 -2.00 16.80
N HIS A 235 -8.39 -0.67 16.96
CA HIS A 235 -7.40 0.18 16.32
C HIS A 235 -6.16 0.28 17.20
N ILE A 236 -4.99 -0.02 16.64
CA ILE A 236 -3.73 0.06 17.38
C ILE A 236 -3.04 1.36 16.98
N GLU A 237 -2.89 2.27 17.95
CA GLU A 237 -2.09 3.47 17.74
C GLU A 237 -0.61 3.12 17.74
N TYR A 238 0.07 3.51 16.67
CA TYR A 238 1.50 3.29 16.52
C TYR A 238 2.25 4.64 16.61
N PRO A 239 3.23 4.78 17.52
CA PRO A 239 4.05 5.98 17.60
C PRO A 239 4.98 6.06 16.38
N HIS A 240 4.63 6.93 15.43
CA HIS A 240 5.40 7.07 14.20
C HIS A 240 6.84 7.57 14.47
N SER A 241 7.82 6.76 14.10
CA SER A 241 9.25 6.99 14.38
C SER A 241 9.98 7.84 13.31
N GLY A 242 9.26 8.44 12.36
CA GLY A 242 9.87 9.24 11.30
C GLY A 242 10.44 8.40 10.16
N MET A 243 9.86 7.24 9.86
CA MET A 243 10.30 6.43 8.70
C MET A 243 9.64 6.83 7.37
N SER A 244 8.46 7.43 7.44
CA SER A 244 7.62 7.75 6.28
C SER A 244 6.90 9.06 6.53
N ASP A 245 6.47 9.72 5.46
CA ASP A 245 5.55 10.84 5.54
C ASP A 245 4.10 10.40 5.80
N HIS A 246 3.80 9.11 5.91
CA HIS A 246 2.54 8.55 6.37
C HIS A 246 2.67 7.91 7.78
N VAL A 247 1.59 8.01 8.57
CA VAL A 247 1.42 7.23 9.81
C VAL A 247 0.87 5.85 9.43
N PRO A 248 1.45 4.74 9.92
CA PRO A 248 0.90 3.41 9.66
C PRO A 248 -0.49 3.27 10.27
N LEU A 249 -1.40 2.67 9.51
CA LEU A 249 -2.75 2.33 9.96
C LEU A 249 -2.78 0.85 10.34
N VAL A 250 -3.23 0.53 11.55
CA VAL A 250 -3.23 -0.84 12.08
C VAL A 250 -4.57 -1.17 12.69
N ILE A 251 -5.12 -2.33 12.33
CA ILE A 251 -6.33 -2.88 12.92
C ILE A 251 -6.09 -4.33 13.34
N GLU A 252 -6.71 -4.72 14.43
CA GLU A 252 -6.89 -6.10 14.85
C GLU A 252 -8.35 -6.47 14.64
N VAL A 253 -8.58 -7.62 14.00
CA VAL A 253 -9.93 -8.13 13.73
C VAL A 253 -10.10 -9.40 14.55
N GLU A 254 -11.10 -9.44 15.42
CA GLU A 254 -11.42 -10.65 16.18
C GLU A 254 -11.90 -11.75 15.22
N SER A 255 -11.32 -12.95 15.39
CA SER A 255 -11.55 -14.13 14.56
C SER A 255 -12.88 -14.82 14.83
#